data_AF-V5TPG3-F1
#
_entry.id   AF-V5TPG3-F1
#
_cell.length_a   1.000
_cell.length_b   1.000
_cell.length_c   1.000
_cell.angle_alpha   90.00
_cell.angle_beta   90.00
_cell.angle_gamma   90.00
#
_symmetry.space_group_name_H-M   'P 1'
#
loop_
_entity.id
_entity.type
_entity.pdbx_description
1 polymer ?
#
loop_
_entity_poly.entity_id
_entity_poly.type
_entity_poly.pdbx_seq_one_letter_code
_entity_poly.pdbx_strand_id
1 'polypeptide(L)'
;MALPRWFPVAQKEAVALLKSKGTWILAPLLVVWGYGPTYQSWDVLGPNVTVGFVQVAGSFLLPLGVLLLTYRSIIQERTSGSLKFLLGLPLTRTDILIGKVFGRSVGAVLPFALATVILGVIGGVKFGLFSPLRFIGVFLVTVLYIVVLVSVATAASAATTSTVRVTSVLFGGFFLLLTLGWKVVGVRLYLAVTGNAVNPLEPPADGLLFAILRLSPGRAYRTVTNWILGLANSGGQYTSVIDVLYPGISTNEYVVDAAFSGQPVPVYLHESLALVVLLFWGVVPLALAGYRFKRGDLA
;
A
#
# COMPACT_ATOMS: atom_id res chain seq x y z
N MET A 1 -27.33 10.26 -17.53
CA MET A 1 -26.76 8.89 -17.51
C MET A 1 -27.29 8.16 -16.29
N ALA A 2 -27.83 6.96 -16.45
CA ALA A 2 -28.19 6.12 -15.30
C ALA A 2 -26.90 5.67 -14.59
N LEU A 3 -26.88 5.75 -13.26
CA LEU A 3 -25.74 5.33 -12.45
C LEU A 3 -25.53 3.80 -12.56
N PRO A 4 -24.29 3.30 -12.42
CA PRO A 4 -24.03 1.87 -12.40
C PRO A 4 -24.81 1.16 -11.28
N ARG A 5 -25.23 -0.08 -11.52
CA ARG A 5 -26.02 -0.87 -10.55
C ARG A 5 -25.33 -1.05 -9.19
N TRP A 6 -24.00 -1.05 -9.16
CA TRP A 6 -23.19 -1.17 -7.93
C TRP A 6 -23.07 0.14 -7.13
N PHE A 7 -23.47 1.29 -7.69
CA PHE A 7 -23.29 2.60 -7.06
C PHE A 7 -23.98 2.73 -5.68
N PRO A 8 -25.23 2.27 -5.49
CA PRO A 8 -25.87 2.32 -4.16
C PRO A 8 -25.13 1.50 -3.10
N VAL A 9 -24.51 0.38 -3.51
CA VAL A 9 -23.69 -0.46 -2.62
C VAL A 9 -22.43 0.31 -2.21
N ALA A 10 -21.75 0.95 -3.17
CA ALA A 10 -20.57 1.76 -2.89
C ALA A 10 -20.89 2.94 -1.96
N GLN A 11 -21.99 3.65 -2.20
CA GLN A 11 -22.43 4.75 -1.36
C GLN A 11 -22.70 4.29 0.08
N LYS A 12 -23.43 3.17 0.24
CA LYS A 12 -23.71 2.59 1.56
C LYS A 12 -22.42 2.25 2.32
N GLU A 13 -21.46 1.58 1.66
CA GLU A 13 -20.20 1.18 2.28
C GLU A 13 -19.34 2.39 2.67
N ALA A 14 -19.26 3.40 1.80
CA ALA A 14 -18.54 4.63 2.09
C ALA A 14 -19.12 5.35 3.31
N VAL A 15 -20.45 5.54 3.34
CA VAL A 15 -21.13 6.21 4.46
C VAL A 15 -20.98 5.42 5.76
N ALA A 16 -21.04 4.08 5.70
CA ALA A 16 -20.85 3.24 6.88
C ALA A 16 -19.46 3.42 7.51
N LEU A 17 -18.41 3.44 6.67
CA LEU A 17 -17.04 3.70 7.13
C LEU A 17 -16.88 5.11 7.69
N LEU A 18 -17.45 6.13 7.04
CA LEU A 18 -17.32 7.52 7.47
C LEU A 18 -18.05 7.84 8.77
N LYS A 19 -19.11 7.11 9.09
CA LYS A 19 -19.81 7.21 10.38
C LYS A 19 -19.06 6.49 11.51
N SER A 20 -18.13 5.59 11.19
CA SER A 20 -17.35 4.88 12.19
C SER A 20 -16.29 5.80 12.80
N LYS A 21 -16.33 5.95 14.14
CA LYS A 21 -15.30 6.71 14.88
C LYS A 21 -13.90 6.16 14.64
N GLY A 22 -13.76 4.83 14.48
CA GLY A 22 -12.48 4.16 14.24
C GLY A 22 -11.77 4.61 12.96
N THR A 23 -12.53 4.99 11.92
CA THR A 23 -11.98 5.51 10.67
C THR A 23 -11.25 6.84 10.89
N TRP A 24 -11.81 7.72 11.73
CA TRP A 24 -11.26 9.05 11.99
C TRP A 24 -10.09 9.04 12.98
N ILE A 25 -9.97 8.03 13.84
CA ILE A 25 -8.78 7.82 14.70
C ILE A 25 -7.52 7.60 13.84
N LEU A 26 -7.66 7.05 12.64
CA LEU A 26 -6.54 6.83 11.75
C LEU A 26 -5.86 8.14 11.33
N ALA A 27 -6.62 9.22 11.11
CA ALA A 27 -6.07 10.50 10.64
C ALA A 27 -4.98 11.09 11.58
N PRO A 28 -5.23 11.33 12.89
CA PRO A 28 -4.20 11.83 13.79
C PRO A 28 -3.02 10.85 13.96
N LEU A 29 -3.27 9.53 13.97
CA LEU A 29 -2.20 8.54 14.02
C LEU A 29 -1.27 8.64 12.81
N LEU A 30 -1.83 8.82 11.62
CA LEU A 30 -1.06 9.01 10.39
C LEU A 30 -0.27 10.33 10.39
N VAL A 31 -0.81 11.40 10.96
CA VAL A 31 -0.08 12.67 11.12
C VAL A 31 1.12 12.49 12.04
N VAL A 32 0.90 11.90 13.23
CA VAL A 32 1.98 11.67 14.22
C VAL A 32 3.05 10.74 13.64
N TRP A 33 2.65 9.69 12.94
CA TRP A 33 3.58 8.74 12.33
C TRP A 33 4.33 9.29 11.11
N GLY A 34 3.62 10.04 10.26
CA GLY A 34 4.20 10.62 9.05
C GLY A 34 5.18 11.75 9.35
N TYR A 35 4.93 12.53 10.40
CA TYR A 35 5.77 13.65 10.78
C TYR A 35 7.05 13.17 11.49
N GLY A 36 8.18 13.32 10.81
CA GLY A 36 9.49 12.94 11.36
C GLY A 36 10.62 13.60 10.57
N PRO A 37 10.86 14.91 10.75
CA PRO A 37 11.95 15.60 10.07
C PRO A 37 13.32 15.13 10.57
N THR A 38 14.27 14.99 9.65
CA THR A 38 15.69 14.78 9.96
C THR A 38 16.54 15.78 9.19
N TYR A 39 17.73 16.10 9.70
CA TYR A 39 18.65 17.02 9.03
C TYR A 39 19.08 16.49 7.66
N GLN A 40 19.38 15.19 7.56
CA GLN A 40 19.74 14.51 6.31
C GLN A 40 18.62 14.62 5.28
N SER A 41 17.36 14.43 5.71
CA SER A 41 16.21 14.56 4.82
C SER A 41 16.05 15.97 4.29
N TRP A 42 16.33 16.98 5.13
CA TRP A 42 16.29 18.39 4.73
C TRP A 42 17.40 18.73 3.74
N ASP A 43 18.62 18.25 3.95
CA ASP A 43 19.75 18.55 3.07
C ASP A 43 19.54 18.03 1.64
N VAL A 44 18.88 16.86 1.47
CA VAL A 44 18.57 16.30 0.14
C VAL A 44 17.29 16.87 -0.47
N LEU A 45 16.21 16.97 0.31
CA LEU A 45 14.89 17.30 -0.25
C LEU A 45 14.52 18.78 -0.14
N GLY A 46 15.18 19.53 0.74
CA GLY A 46 14.77 20.87 1.15
C GLY A 46 13.29 20.89 1.58
N PRO A 47 12.50 21.88 1.12
CA PRO A 47 11.06 21.94 1.40
C PRO A 47 10.27 20.67 1.03
N ASN A 48 10.73 19.89 0.04
CA ASN A 48 10.06 18.66 -0.37
C ASN A 48 10.11 17.54 0.68
N VAL A 49 10.83 17.73 1.80
CA VAL A 49 10.73 16.82 2.98
C VAL A 49 9.28 16.64 3.43
N THR A 50 8.44 17.67 3.23
CA THR A 50 6.98 17.61 3.50
C THR A 50 6.28 16.51 2.71
N VAL A 51 6.68 16.31 1.45
CA VAL A 51 6.15 15.22 0.60
C VAL A 51 6.61 13.86 1.12
N GLY A 52 7.83 13.79 1.66
CA GLY A 52 8.35 12.61 2.36
C GLY A 52 7.49 12.20 3.56
N PHE A 53 6.96 13.14 4.35
CA PHE A 53 6.06 12.81 5.46
C PHE A 53 4.79 12.09 5.02
N VAL A 54 4.24 12.44 3.86
CA VAL A 54 3.08 11.74 3.27
C VAL A 54 3.45 10.31 2.89
N GLN A 55 4.67 10.09 2.37
CA GLN A 55 5.17 8.75 2.08
C GLN A 55 5.20 7.88 3.36
N VAL A 56 5.72 8.45 4.45
CA VAL A 56 5.85 7.77 5.76
C VAL A 56 4.48 7.51 6.38
N ALA A 57 3.55 8.46 6.29
CA ALA A 57 2.16 8.24 6.68
C ALA A 57 1.56 7.03 5.92
N GLY A 58 1.81 6.94 4.61
CA GLY A 58 1.38 5.80 3.79
C GLY A 58 2.16 4.50 4.00
N SER A 59 3.20 4.50 4.84
CA SER A 59 3.97 3.31 5.21
C SER A 59 3.25 2.54 6.34
N PHE A 60 3.94 1.91 7.28
CA PHE A 60 3.46 0.95 8.29
C PHE A 60 2.02 1.11 8.83
N LEU A 61 1.62 2.30 9.31
CA LEU A 61 0.31 2.48 9.95
C LEU A 61 -0.87 2.46 8.99
N LEU A 62 -0.70 2.95 7.75
CA LEU A 62 -1.76 2.98 6.77
C LEU A 62 -2.25 1.57 6.36
N PRO A 63 -1.41 0.61 5.93
CA PRO A 63 -1.85 -0.75 5.62
C PRO A 63 -2.45 -1.43 6.85
N LEU A 64 -1.90 -1.21 8.05
CA LEU A 64 -2.50 -1.77 9.26
C LEU A 64 -3.93 -1.24 9.47
N GLY A 65 -4.09 0.09 9.43
CA GLY A 65 -5.38 0.76 9.61
C GLY A 65 -6.39 0.39 8.54
N VAL A 66 -6.01 0.42 7.26
CA VAL A 66 -6.89 0.07 6.14
C VAL A 66 -7.34 -1.39 6.25
N LEU A 67 -6.43 -2.33 6.56
CA LEU A 67 -6.80 -3.74 6.74
C LEU A 67 -7.75 -3.92 7.94
N LEU A 68 -7.51 -3.25 9.07
CA LEU A 68 -8.40 -3.29 10.24
C LEU A 68 -9.79 -2.70 9.98
N LEU A 69 -9.88 -1.66 9.16
CA LEU A 69 -11.15 -1.05 8.80
C LEU A 69 -11.92 -1.90 7.77
N THR A 70 -11.23 -2.70 6.96
CA THR A 70 -11.83 -3.32 5.77
C THR A 70 -11.93 -4.85 5.80
N TYR A 71 -11.23 -5.55 6.71
CA TYR A 71 -11.20 -7.03 6.74
C TYR A 71 -12.59 -7.67 6.82
N ARG A 72 -13.55 -7.01 7.48
CA ARG A 72 -14.92 -7.53 7.64
C ARG A 72 -15.86 -7.31 6.46
N SER A 73 -15.35 -6.97 5.28
CA SER A 73 -16.17 -6.50 4.15
C SER A 73 -17.27 -7.43 3.66
N ILE A 74 -17.04 -8.74 3.69
CA ILE A 74 -18.01 -9.74 3.25
C ILE A 74 -18.38 -10.67 4.39
N ILE A 75 -17.39 -11.04 5.22
CA ILE A 75 -17.61 -11.96 6.33
C ILE A 75 -18.68 -11.46 7.30
N GLN A 76 -18.75 -10.14 7.58
CA GLN A 76 -19.77 -9.58 8.47
C GLN A 76 -21.18 -9.80 7.95
N GLU A 77 -21.41 -9.55 6.66
CA GLU A 77 -22.71 -9.75 6.02
C GLU A 77 -23.07 -11.22 5.85
N ARG A 78 -22.06 -12.08 5.70
CA ARG A 78 -22.24 -13.52 5.70
C ARG A 78 -22.70 -14.00 7.08
N THR A 79 -22.01 -13.58 8.14
CA THR A 79 -22.34 -13.98 9.53
C THR A 79 -23.67 -13.42 10.03
N SER A 80 -24.07 -12.23 9.58
CA SER A 80 -25.39 -11.66 9.92
C SER A 80 -26.54 -12.21 9.08
N GLY A 81 -26.25 -13.03 8.07
CA GLY A 81 -27.23 -13.49 7.08
C GLY A 81 -27.67 -12.40 6.08
N SER A 82 -27.18 -11.16 6.21
CA SER A 82 -27.61 -10.05 5.36
C SER A 82 -27.18 -10.18 3.91
N LEU A 83 -26.19 -11.05 3.64
CA LEU A 83 -25.75 -11.37 2.29
C LEU A 83 -26.88 -11.96 1.44
N LYS A 84 -27.84 -12.69 2.03
CA LYS A 84 -29.00 -13.25 1.30
C LYS A 84 -29.90 -12.15 0.74
N PHE A 85 -30.14 -11.08 1.50
CA PHE A 85 -30.91 -9.92 1.03
C PHE A 85 -30.20 -9.17 -0.11
N LEU A 86 -28.86 -9.01 -0.01
CA LEU A 86 -28.08 -8.37 -1.08
C LEU A 86 -28.08 -9.18 -2.37
N LEU A 87 -28.07 -10.51 -2.28
CA LEU A 87 -28.16 -11.41 -3.44
C LEU A 87 -29.58 -11.54 -4.00
N GLY A 88 -30.61 -11.16 -3.24
CA GLY A 88 -32.00 -11.08 -3.72
C GLY A 88 -32.29 -9.83 -4.56
N LEU A 89 -31.39 -8.84 -4.53
CA LEU A 89 -31.45 -7.68 -5.41
C LEU A 89 -30.97 -8.05 -6.82
N PRO A 90 -31.35 -7.29 -7.87
CA PRO A 90 -30.89 -7.50 -9.24
C PRO A 90 -29.43 -7.07 -9.45
N LEU A 91 -28.52 -7.54 -8.59
CA LEU A 91 -27.08 -7.28 -8.58
C LEU A 91 -26.31 -8.56 -8.87
N THR A 92 -25.28 -8.49 -9.71
CA THR A 92 -24.37 -9.62 -9.86
C THR A 92 -23.42 -9.71 -8.67
N ARG A 93 -22.88 -10.90 -8.41
CA ARG A 93 -21.80 -11.09 -7.41
C ARG A 93 -20.59 -10.18 -7.69
N THR A 94 -20.30 -9.88 -8.96
CA THR A 94 -19.24 -8.96 -9.38
C THR A 94 -19.59 -7.50 -9.03
N ASP A 95 -20.84 -7.07 -9.25
CA ASP A 95 -21.31 -5.73 -8.86
C ASP A 95 -21.15 -5.49 -7.36
N ILE A 96 -21.46 -6.50 -6.54
CA ILE A 96 -21.30 -6.42 -5.08
C ILE A 96 -19.82 -6.23 -4.70
N LEU A 97 -18.91 -7.00 -5.31
CA LEU A 97 -17.48 -6.89 -5.02
C LEU A 97 -16.92 -5.53 -5.44
N ILE A 98 -17.25 -5.06 -6.65
CA ILE A 98 -16.83 -3.74 -7.16
C ILE A 98 -17.38 -2.64 -6.25
N GLY A 99 -18.68 -2.68 -5.95
CA GLY A 99 -19.31 -1.69 -5.07
C GLY A 99 -18.64 -1.63 -3.69
N LYS A 100 -18.32 -2.78 -3.09
CA LYS A 100 -17.60 -2.86 -1.82
C LYS A 100 -16.20 -2.26 -1.89
N VAL A 101 -15.41 -2.64 -2.90
CA VAL A 101 -14.04 -2.12 -3.05
C VAL A 101 -14.06 -0.61 -3.24
N PHE A 102 -14.89 -0.09 -4.14
CA PHE A 102 -14.99 1.36 -4.38
C PHE A 102 -15.48 2.11 -3.14
N GLY A 103 -16.58 1.67 -2.53
CA GLY A 103 -17.15 2.34 -1.35
C GLY A 103 -16.18 2.36 -0.17
N ARG A 104 -15.50 1.23 0.08
CA ARG A 104 -14.51 1.14 1.17
C ARG A 104 -13.23 1.91 0.89
N SER A 105 -12.81 1.97 -0.37
CA SER A 105 -11.65 2.79 -0.77
C SER A 105 -11.95 4.26 -0.52
N VAL A 106 -13.12 4.76 -0.93
CA VAL A 106 -13.54 6.15 -0.64
C VAL A 106 -13.55 6.43 0.86
N GLY A 107 -14.15 5.53 1.65
CA GLY A 107 -14.18 5.66 3.11
C GLY A 107 -12.80 5.66 3.77
N ALA A 108 -11.85 4.87 3.24
CA ALA A 108 -10.48 4.78 3.75
C ALA A 108 -9.55 5.90 3.27
N VAL A 109 -9.81 6.48 2.08
CA VAL A 109 -9.02 7.60 1.53
C VAL A 109 -9.23 8.88 2.33
N LEU A 110 -10.44 9.13 2.83
CA LEU A 110 -10.76 10.39 3.52
C LEU A 110 -9.94 10.66 4.80
N PRO A 111 -9.76 9.73 5.75
CA PRO A 111 -8.87 9.98 6.90
C PRO A 111 -7.41 10.18 6.48
N PHE A 112 -6.94 9.48 5.43
CA PHE A 112 -5.61 9.70 4.88
C PHE A 112 -5.48 11.08 4.19
N ALA A 113 -6.50 11.52 3.46
CA ALA A 113 -6.54 12.82 2.84
C ALA A 113 -6.50 13.94 3.89
N LEU A 114 -7.27 13.80 4.98
CA LEU A 114 -7.20 14.71 6.12
C LEU A 114 -5.80 14.75 6.72
N ALA A 115 -5.18 13.59 6.98
CA ALA A 115 -3.82 13.53 7.50
C ALA A 115 -2.80 14.17 6.54
N THR A 116 -2.96 13.94 5.24
CA THR A 116 -2.11 14.52 4.18
C THR A 116 -2.23 16.04 4.15
N VAL A 117 -3.44 16.60 4.21
CA VAL A 117 -3.66 18.05 4.28
C VAL A 117 -3.00 18.63 5.54
N ILE A 118 -3.17 17.99 6.70
CA ILE A 118 -2.55 18.44 7.95
C ILE A 118 -1.02 18.42 7.84
N LEU A 119 -0.43 17.34 7.32
CA LEU A 119 1.02 17.25 7.08
C LEU A 119 1.51 18.30 6.09
N GLY A 120 0.74 18.57 5.04
CA GLY A 120 1.02 19.63 4.06
C GLY A 120 1.00 21.02 4.69
N VAL A 121 0.03 21.31 5.55
CA VAL A 121 -0.05 22.60 6.29
C VAL A 121 1.12 22.74 7.26
N ILE A 122 1.38 21.70 8.09
CA ILE A 122 2.51 21.69 9.01
C ILE A 122 3.81 21.93 8.25
N GLY A 123 3.99 21.22 7.12
CA GLY A 123 5.19 21.31 6.33
C GLY A 123 5.36 22.65 5.62
N GLY A 124 4.29 23.19 5.03
CA GLY A 124 4.30 24.51 4.41
C GLY A 124 4.66 25.64 5.37
N VAL A 125 4.16 25.55 6.61
CA VAL A 125 4.47 26.55 7.67
C VAL A 125 5.90 26.40 8.19
N LYS A 126 6.38 25.16 8.40
CA LYS A 126 7.69 24.92 9.04
C LYS A 126 8.88 24.88 8.08
N PHE A 127 8.67 24.38 6.87
CA PHE A 127 9.73 24.05 5.90
C PHE A 127 9.61 24.85 4.60
N GLY A 128 8.57 25.67 4.44
CA GLY A 128 8.34 26.51 3.27
C GLY A 128 7.61 25.79 2.12
N LEU A 129 7.60 26.43 0.95
CA LEU A 129 6.86 25.95 -0.22
C LEU A 129 7.54 24.72 -0.83
N PHE A 130 6.79 23.61 -0.92
CA PHE A 130 7.19 22.37 -1.56
C PHE A 130 6.51 22.21 -2.93
N SER A 131 7.00 21.28 -3.75
CA SER A 131 6.44 21.01 -5.08
C SER A 131 5.00 20.46 -4.98
N PRO A 132 3.98 21.18 -5.49
CA PRO A 132 2.60 20.70 -5.49
C PRO A 132 2.45 19.43 -6.34
N LEU A 133 3.21 19.34 -7.44
CA LEU A 133 3.17 18.19 -8.34
C LEU A 133 3.65 16.90 -7.63
N ARG A 134 4.76 16.97 -6.90
CA ARG A 134 5.28 15.82 -6.13
C ARG A 134 4.31 15.43 -5.01
N PHE A 135 3.74 16.42 -4.33
CA PHE A 135 2.77 16.22 -3.26
C PHE A 135 1.50 15.50 -3.77
N ILE A 136 0.91 15.98 -4.87
CA ILE A 136 -0.25 15.36 -5.51
C ILE A 136 0.13 13.97 -6.05
N GLY A 137 1.30 13.82 -6.66
CA GLY A 137 1.79 12.54 -7.16
C GLY A 137 1.88 11.48 -6.07
N VAL A 138 2.54 11.77 -4.95
CA VAL A 138 2.62 10.84 -3.80
C VAL A 138 1.23 10.56 -3.24
N PHE A 139 0.38 11.58 -3.08
CA PHE A 139 -1.00 11.38 -2.63
C PHE A 139 -1.78 10.40 -3.52
N LEU A 140 -1.71 10.55 -4.85
CA LEU A 140 -2.42 9.68 -5.80
C LEU A 140 -1.88 8.24 -5.77
N VAL A 141 -0.56 8.07 -5.66
CA VAL A 141 0.04 6.73 -5.51
C VAL A 141 -0.37 6.09 -4.18
N THR A 142 -0.47 6.86 -3.10
CA THR A 142 -0.99 6.33 -1.82
C THR A 142 -2.47 5.99 -1.90
N VAL A 143 -3.28 6.76 -2.63
CA VAL A 143 -4.69 6.41 -2.92
C VAL A 143 -4.78 5.09 -3.68
N LEU A 144 -3.96 4.88 -4.70
CA LEU A 144 -3.86 3.59 -5.39
C LEU A 144 -3.48 2.47 -4.41
N TYR A 145 -2.50 2.72 -3.53
CA TYR A 145 -2.10 1.74 -2.52
C TYR A 145 -3.23 1.40 -1.53
N ILE A 146 -4.03 2.39 -1.09
CA ILE A 146 -5.24 2.15 -0.28
C ILE A 146 -6.22 1.25 -1.03
N VAL A 147 -6.47 1.50 -2.32
CA VAL A 147 -7.36 0.68 -3.16
C VAL A 147 -6.84 -0.76 -3.27
N VAL A 148 -5.53 -0.94 -3.41
CA VAL A 148 -4.88 -2.27 -3.41
C VAL A 148 -5.13 -3.00 -2.09
N LEU A 149 -4.92 -2.33 -0.96
CA LEU A 149 -5.13 -2.90 0.37
C LEU A 149 -6.60 -3.29 0.61
N VAL A 150 -7.54 -2.42 0.20
CA VAL A 150 -8.98 -2.70 0.26
C VAL A 150 -9.32 -3.90 -0.61
N SER A 151 -8.78 -3.97 -1.83
CA SER A 151 -9.01 -5.08 -2.77
C SER A 151 -8.51 -6.41 -2.20
N VAL A 152 -7.33 -6.44 -1.59
CA VAL A 152 -6.79 -7.62 -0.90
C VAL A 152 -7.66 -8.01 0.29
N ALA A 153 -8.06 -7.04 1.13
CA ALA A 153 -8.94 -7.29 2.27
C ALA A 153 -10.29 -7.88 1.84
N THR A 154 -10.89 -7.33 0.79
CA THR A 154 -12.14 -7.84 0.22
C THR A 154 -11.98 -9.21 -0.42
N ALA A 155 -10.89 -9.45 -1.14
CA ALA A 155 -10.58 -10.75 -1.72
C ALA A 155 -10.45 -11.84 -0.63
N ALA A 156 -9.71 -11.56 0.44
CA ALA A 156 -9.59 -12.48 1.57
C ALA A 156 -10.94 -12.71 2.27
N SER A 157 -11.73 -11.66 2.49
CA SER A 157 -13.06 -11.75 3.10
C SER A 157 -14.04 -12.57 2.25
N ALA A 158 -13.91 -12.53 0.92
CA ALA A 158 -14.73 -13.31 0.00
C ALA A 158 -14.36 -14.80 -0.03
N ALA A 159 -13.06 -15.12 0.14
CA ALA A 159 -12.50 -16.45 -0.08
C ALA A 159 -12.73 -17.44 1.06
N THR A 160 -13.11 -16.97 2.26
CA THR A 160 -13.29 -17.81 3.45
C THR A 160 -14.59 -17.48 4.21
N THR A 161 -15.08 -18.45 4.97
CA THR A 161 -16.25 -18.33 5.84
C THR A 161 -15.91 -18.11 7.31
N SER A 162 -14.63 -18.26 7.69
CA SER A 162 -14.16 -18.06 9.06
C SER A 162 -13.52 -16.69 9.25
N THR A 163 -14.02 -15.91 10.21
CA THR A 163 -13.43 -14.63 10.64
C THR A 163 -11.98 -14.79 11.09
N VAL A 164 -11.68 -15.86 11.85
CA VAL A 164 -10.31 -16.15 12.30
C VAL A 164 -9.40 -16.35 11.09
N ARG A 165 -9.84 -17.12 10.09
CA ARG A 165 -9.05 -17.36 8.87
C ARG A 165 -8.83 -16.09 8.06
N VAL A 166 -9.82 -15.19 7.95
CA VAL A 166 -9.63 -13.87 7.30
C VAL A 166 -8.55 -13.07 8.02
N THR A 167 -8.65 -12.97 9.35
CA THR A 167 -7.70 -12.23 10.18
C THR A 167 -6.30 -12.83 10.06
N SER A 168 -6.15 -14.15 10.12
CA SER A 168 -4.85 -14.82 9.95
C SER A 168 -4.24 -14.57 8.57
N VAL A 169 -5.03 -14.62 7.50
CA VAL A 169 -4.55 -14.34 6.14
C VAL A 169 -4.12 -12.88 5.98
N LEU A 170 -4.91 -11.93 6.48
CA LEU A 170 -4.62 -10.50 6.29
C LEU A 170 -3.52 -9.99 7.21
N PHE A 171 -3.54 -10.35 8.49
CA PHE A 171 -2.55 -9.86 9.45
C PHE A 171 -1.32 -10.76 9.49
N GLY A 172 -1.51 -12.07 9.59
CA GLY A 172 -0.40 -13.03 9.58
C GLY A 172 0.25 -13.17 8.21
N GLY A 173 -0.54 -13.46 7.18
CA GLY A 173 -0.04 -13.67 5.82
C GLY A 173 0.37 -12.37 5.13
N PHE A 174 -0.55 -11.43 4.97
CA PHE A 174 -0.30 -10.23 4.18
C PHE A 174 0.51 -9.19 4.96
N PHE A 175 0.04 -8.72 6.11
CA PHE A 175 0.71 -7.63 6.84
C PHE A 175 2.07 -8.05 7.38
N LEU A 176 2.15 -9.12 8.18
CA LEU A 176 3.43 -9.53 8.77
C LEU A 176 4.42 -10.02 7.70
N LEU A 177 4.02 -10.85 6.73
CA LEU A 177 4.98 -11.35 5.74
C LEU A 177 5.24 -10.36 4.59
N LEU A 178 4.22 -9.77 3.96
CA LEU A 178 4.43 -8.92 2.77
C LEU A 178 4.76 -7.46 3.11
N THR A 179 4.24 -6.92 4.22
CA THR A 179 4.54 -5.53 4.60
C THR A 179 5.83 -5.42 5.43
N LEU A 180 6.05 -6.33 6.40
CA LEU A 180 7.20 -6.29 7.30
C LEU A 180 8.31 -7.27 6.91
N GLY A 181 7.96 -8.53 6.68
CA GLY A 181 8.92 -9.61 6.49
C GLY A 181 9.51 -9.69 5.07
N TRP A 182 8.93 -9.02 4.09
CA TRP A 182 9.24 -9.31 2.68
C TRP A 182 10.68 -9.04 2.30
N LYS A 183 11.34 -8.08 2.96
CA LYS A 183 12.77 -7.84 2.73
C LYS A 183 13.60 -9.10 3.05
N VAL A 184 13.33 -9.73 4.20
CA VAL A 184 14.00 -10.96 4.62
C VAL A 184 13.59 -12.14 3.73
N VAL A 185 12.29 -12.27 3.45
CA VAL A 185 11.77 -13.35 2.61
C VAL A 185 12.34 -13.26 1.19
N GLY A 186 12.35 -12.07 0.58
CA GLY A 186 12.85 -11.85 -0.77
C GLY A 186 14.34 -12.16 -0.91
N VAL A 187 15.16 -11.76 0.07
CA VAL A 187 16.58 -12.12 0.11
C VAL A 187 16.77 -13.63 0.24
N ARG A 188 15.99 -14.31 1.09
CA ARG A 188 16.06 -15.77 1.23
C ARG A 188 15.61 -16.49 -0.04
N LEU A 189 14.60 -15.97 -0.74
CA LEU A 189 14.16 -16.50 -2.03
C LEU A 189 15.26 -16.34 -3.09
N TYR A 190 15.90 -15.17 -3.15
CA TYR A 190 17.03 -14.94 -4.03
C TYR A 190 18.19 -15.92 -3.75
N LEU A 191 18.56 -16.10 -2.49
CA LEU A 191 19.57 -17.08 -2.07
C LEU A 191 19.18 -18.50 -2.47
N ALA A 192 17.93 -18.89 -2.27
CA ALA A 192 17.44 -20.23 -2.63
C ALA A 192 17.47 -20.50 -4.14
N VAL A 193 17.26 -19.46 -4.97
CA VAL A 193 17.24 -19.58 -6.43
C VAL A 193 18.64 -19.51 -7.03
N THR A 194 19.51 -18.64 -6.51
CA THR A 194 20.82 -18.34 -7.11
C THR A 194 22.00 -19.02 -6.41
N GLY A 195 21.83 -19.44 -5.16
CA GLY A 195 22.93 -19.88 -4.29
C GLY A 195 23.81 -18.74 -3.76
N ASN A 196 23.56 -17.49 -4.15
CA ASN A 196 24.39 -16.35 -3.79
C ASN A 196 23.94 -15.73 -2.46
N ALA A 197 24.87 -15.63 -1.51
CA ALA A 197 24.66 -14.87 -0.28
C ALA A 197 24.52 -13.38 -0.59
N VAL A 198 23.64 -12.70 0.14
CA VAL A 198 23.42 -11.25 0.00
C VAL A 198 23.99 -10.56 1.22
N ASN A 199 25.02 -9.74 1.03
CA ASN A 199 25.44 -8.79 2.04
C ASN A 199 24.50 -7.57 1.97
N PRO A 200 23.76 -7.24 3.05
CA PRO A 200 22.85 -6.10 3.00
C PRO A 200 23.56 -4.74 2.93
N LEU A 201 24.84 -4.66 3.31
CA LEU A 201 25.65 -3.43 3.22
C LEU A 201 26.25 -3.23 1.83
N GLU A 202 26.50 -4.34 1.12
CA GLU A 202 27.05 -4.36 -0.24
C GLU A 202 26.24 -5.35 -1.08
N PRO A 203 24.99 -4.98 -1.42
CA PRO A 203 24.13 -5.87 -2.18
C PRO A 203 24.71 -6.13 -3.58
N PRO A 204 24.59 -7.36 -4.11
CA PRO A 204 25.07 -7.67 -5.44
C PRO A 204 24.29 -6.88 -6.50
N ALA A 205 24.98 -6.51 -7.58
CA ALA A 205 24.41 -5.90 -8.78
C ALA A 205 23.59 -6.92 -9.61
N ASP A 206 22.65 -7.62 -8.97
CA ASP A 206 21.79 -8.63 -9.60
C ASP A 206 20.34 -8.14 -9.65
N GLY A 207 19.79 -8.02 -10.86
CA GLY A 207 18.45 -7.49 -11.03
C GLY A 207 17.35 -8.41 -10.53
N LEU A 208 17.60 -9.72 -10.41
CA LEU A 208 16.64 -10.67 -9.84
C LEU A 208 16.34 -10.34 -8.37
N LEU A 209 17.37 -9.98 -7.59
CA LEU A 209 17.21 -9.60 -6.18
C LEU A 209 16.23 -8.43 -6.04
N PHE A 210 16.47 -7.35 -6.80
CA PHE A 210 15.63 -6.14 -6.75
C PHE A 210 14.23 -6.39 -7.31
N ALA A 211 14.09 -7.23 -8.34
CA ALA A 211 12.79 -7.63 -8.87
C ALA A 211 11.96 -8.37 -7.82
N ILE A 212 12.53 -9.36 -7.12
CA ILE A 212 11.85 -10.10 -6.04
C ILE A 212 11.44 -9.14 -4.91
N LEU A 213 12.36 -8.28 -4.47
CA LEU A 213 12.09 -7.31 -3.40
C LEU A 213 10.95 -6.35 -3.76
N ARG A 214 10.77 -6.02 -5.05
CA ARG A 214 9.70 -5.12 -5.50
C ARG A 214 8.32 -5.76 -5.51
N LEU A 215 8.21 -7.09 -5.47
CA LEU A 215 6.92 -7.80 -5.56
C LEU A 215 5.96 -7.50 -4.40
N SER A 216 6.44 -7.03 -3.23
CA SER A 216 5.52 -6.65 -2.16
C SER A 216 4.86 -5.30 -2.43
N PRO A 217 3.54 -5.17 -2.18
CA PRO A 217 2.80 -3.93 -2.41
C PRO A 217 3.43 -2.71 -1.74
N GLY A 218 3.86 -2.86 -0.48
CA GLY A 218 4.47 -1.76 0.26
C GLY A 218 5.82 -1.30 -0.32
N ARG A 219 6.63 -2.22 -0.86
CA ARG A 219 7.90 -1.87 -1.51
C ARG A 219 7.68 -1.29 -2.90
N ALA A 220 6.71 -1.82 -3.65
CA ALA A 220 6.29 -1.23 -4.92
C ALA A 220 5.79 0.21 -4.75
N TYR A 221 4.89 0.44 -3.78
CA TYR A 221 4.43 1.77 -3.37
C TYR A 221 5.61 2.72 -3.11
N ARG A 222 6.55 2.31 -2.24
CA ARG A 222 7.71 3.13 -1.89
C ARG A 222 8.64 3.41 -3.07
N THR A 223 8.82 2.44 -3.98
CA THR A 223 9.62 2.62 -5.20
C THR A 223 9.07 3.77 -6.04
N VAL A 224 7.76 3.79 -6.30
CA VAL A 224 7.14 4.87 -7.09
C VAL A 224 7.21 6.20 -6.36
N THR A 225 6.96 6.24 -5.05
CA THR A 225 7.02 7.50 -4.31
C THR A 225 8.44 8.05 -4.16
N ASN A 226 9.46 7.19 -4.08
CA ASN A 226 10.87 7.61 -4.09
C ASN A 226 11.23 8.19 -5.46
N TRP A 227 10.77 7.57 -6.54
CA TRP A 227 10.93 8.11 -7.89
C TRP A 227 10.30 9.50 -8.04
N ILE A 228 9.09 9.71 -7.53
CA ILE A 228 8.42 11.03 -7.53
C ILE A 228 9.20 12.07 -6.71
N LEU A 229 9.83 11.65 -5.60
CA LEU A 229 10.67 12.52 -4.78
C LEU A 229 12.03 12.84 -5.45
N GLY A 230 12.40 12.14 -6.51
CA GLY A 230 13.72 12.23 -7.14
C GLY A 230 14.82 11.54 -6.32
N LEU A 231 14.46 10.51 -5.55
CA LEU A 231 15.38 9.70 -4.79
C LEU A 231 15.76 8.43 -5.56
N ALA A 232 16.84 7.78 -5.11
CA ALA A 232 17.33 6.54 -5.69
C ALA A 232 16.27 5.42 -5.69
N ASN A 233 16.38 4.53 -6.67
CA ASN A 233 15.45 3.45 -6.92
C ASN A 233 15.53 2.39 -5.82
N SER A 234 14.53 2.42 -4.92
CA SER A 234 14.46 1.52 -3.79
C SER A 234 13.03 1.34 -3.29
N GLY A 235 12.73 0.14 -2.80
CA GLY A 235 11.50 -0.15 -2.04
C GLY A 235 11.57 0.24 -0.57
N GLY A 236 12.64 0.90 -0.13
CA GLY A 236 12.84 1.44 1.21
C GLY A 236 12.07 2.73 1.47
N GLN A 237 11.95 3.12 2.74
CA GLN A 237 11.37 4.41 3.10
C GLN A 237 12.34 5.54 2.71
N TYR A 238 11.82 6.71 2.31
CA TYR A 238 12.63 7.82 1.82
C TYR A 238 13.80 8.18 2.73
N THR A 239 13.59 8.17 4.06
CA THR A 239 14.64 8.41 5.06
C THR A 239 15.77 7.38 4.96
N SER A 240 15.43 6.08 4.89
CA SER A 240 16.42 5.01 4.76
C SER A 240 17.16 5.06 3.42
N VAL A 241 16.48 5.45 2.34
CA VAL A 241 17.12 5.59 1.02
C VAL A 241 18.11 6.73 1.01
N ILE A 242 17.75 7.86 1.64
CA ILE A 242 18.65 8.98 1.88
C ILE A 242 19.85 8.49 2.70
N ASP A 243 19.63 7.84 3.84
CA ASP A 243 20.71 7.39 4.73
C ASP A 243 21.74 6.47 4.04
N VAL A 244 21.34 5.62 3.09
CA VAL A 244 22.29 4.78 2.31
C VAL A 244 23.32 5.62 1.53
N LEU A 245 22.93 6.82 1.10
CA LEU A 245 23.78 7.71 0.31
C LEU A 245 24.65 8.63 1.19
N TYR A 246 24.45 8.64 2.51
CA TYR A 246 25.21 9.48 3.44
C TYR A 246 26.46 8.77 3.97
N PRO A 247 27.66 9.34 3.81
CA PRO A 247 28.89 8.77 4.35
C PRO A 247 28.81 8.59 5.88
N GLY A 248 29.24 7.41 6.36
CA GLY A 248 29.31 7.10 7.80
C GLY A 248 27.99 6.61 8.42
N ILE A 249 26.91 6.51 7.64
CA ILE A 249 25.65 5.91 8.09
C ILE A 249 25.48 4.57 7.37
N SER A 250 25.44 3.48 8.13
CA SER A 250 25.13 2.15 7.60
C SER A 250 23.67 1.83 7.85
N THR A 251 22.88 1.67 6.79
CA THR A 251 21.51 1.18 6.90
C THR A 251 21.33 -0.10 6.10
N ASN A 252 20.50 -1.00 6.62
CA ASN A 252 20.15 -2.25 5.96
C ASN A 252 19.04 -2.00 4.94
N GLU A 253 19.33 -1.29 3.85
CA GLU A 253 18.36 -1.04 2.79
C GLU A 253 18.96 -1.22 1.39
N TYR A 254 18.15 -1.79 0.49
CA TYR A 254 18.57 -2.15 -0.85
C TYR A 254 18.24 -1.02 -1.83
N VAL A 255 19.28 -0.42 -2.42
CA VAL A 255 19.17 0.68 -3.40
C VAL A 255 19.81 0.23 -4.70
N VAL A 256 19.06 0.30 -5.80
CA VAL A 256 19.51 -0.16 -7.12
C VAL A 256 20.71 0.67 -7.58
N ASP A 257 20.63 1.99 -7.47
CA ASP A 257 21.68 2.92 -7.90
C ASP A 257 23.01 2.68 -7.20
N ALA A 258 22.97 2.32 -5.90
CA ALA A 258 24.16 1.99 -5.13
C ALA A 258 24.76 0.64 -5.56
N ALA A 259 23.92 -0.38 -5.75
CA ALA A 259 24.37 -1.72 -6.14
C ALA A 259 24.91 -1.78 -7.57
N PHE A 260 24.30 -1.05 -8.50
CA PHE A 260 24.68 -0.99 -9.91
C PHE A 260 25.61 0.19 -10.23
N SER A 261 26.29 0.76 -9.24
CA SER A 261 27.20 1.89 -9.45
C SER A 261 28.24 1.55 -10.53
N GLY A 262 28.24 2.29 -11.64
CA GLY A 262 29.11 2.04 -12.79
C GLY A 262 28.68 0.90 -13.73
N GLN A 263 27.49 0.33 -13.55
CA GLN A 263 26.92 -0.74 -14.38
C GLN A 263 25.55 -0.36 -14.95
N PRO A 264 25.17 -0.89 -16.14
CA PRO A 264 23.85 -0.66 -16.69
C PRO A 264 22.77 -1.34 -15.82
N VAL A 265 21.77 -0.56 -15.40
CA VAL A 265 20.60 -1.08 -14.67
C VAL A 265 19.67 -1.80 -15.66
N PRO A 266 19.23 -3.04 -15.38
CA PRO A 266 18.27 -3.74 -16.23
C PRO A 266 16.96 -2.95 -16.39
N VAL A 267 16.44 -2.88 -17.62
CA VAL A 267 15.23 -2.09 -17.96
C VAL A 267 14.01 -2.50 -17.13
N TYR A 268 13.89 -3.78 -16.76
CA TYR A 268 12.78 -4.28 -15.93
C TYR A 268 12.84 -3.78 -14.47
N LEU A 269 13.91 -3.10 -14.06
CA LEU A 269 14.01 -2.43 -12.77
C LEU A 269 13.57 -0.96 -12.81
N HIS A 270 13.13 -0.43 -13.95
CA HIS A 270 12.56 0.91 -13.99
C HIS A 270 11.40 1.06 -13.00
N GLU A 271 11.36 2.19 -12.29
CA GLU A 271 10.51 2.46 -11.13
C GLU A 271 9.03 2.42 -11.49
N SER A 272 8.69 2.82 -12.72
CA SER A 272 7.31 2.75 -13.23
C SER A 272 6.73 1.33 -13.22
N LEU A 273 7.55 0.28 -13.32
CA LEU A 273 7.07 -1.10 -13.25
C LEU A 273 6.56 -1.48 -11.87
N ALA A 274 6.91 -0.72 -10.82
CA ALA A 274 6.28 -0.87 -9.52
C ALA A 274 4.78 -0.50 -9.54
N LEU A 275 4.32 0.39 -10.44
CA LEU A 275 2.90 0.62 -10.64
C LEU A 275 2.19 -0.62 -11.17
N VAL A 276 2.84 -1.38 -12.07
CA VAL A 276 2.29 -2.64 -12.59
C VAL A 276 2.14 -3.66 -11.46
N VAL A 277 3.10 -3.73 -10.54
CA VAL A 277 3.01 -4.57 -9.34
C VAL A 277 1.82 -4.16 -8.46
N LEU A 278 1.62 -2.87 -8.22
CA LEU A 278 0.46 -2.39 -7.46
C LEU A 278 -0.86 -2.75 -8.15
N LEU A 279 -0.97 -2.52 -9.46
CA LEU A 279 -2.16 -2.87 -10.24
C LEU A 279 -2.44 -4.38 -10.22
N PHE A 280 -1.40 -5.21 -10.31
CA PHE A 280 -1.50 -6.65 -10.16
C PHE A 280 -2.15 -7.02 -8.82
N TRP A 281 -1.68 -6.44 -7.72
CA TRP A 281 -2.25 -6.70 -6.40
C TRP A 281 -3.66 -6.13 -6.19
N GLY A 282 -4.04 -5.06 -6.90
CA GLY A 282 -5.40 -4.54 -6.90
C GLY A 282 -6.39 -5.44 -7.66
N VAL A 283 -5.95 -6.04 -8.76
CA VAL A 283 -6.84 -6.77 -9.68
C VAL A 283 -6.85 -8.27 -9.44
N VAL A 284 -5.68 -8.91 -9.32
CA VAL A 284 -5.58 -10.38 -9.34
C VAL A 284 -6.21 -11.06 -8.13
N PRO A 285 -5.95 -10.63 -6.87
CA PRO A 285 -6.63 -11.20 -5.70
C PRO A 285 -8.15 -11.08 -5.80
N LEU A 286 -8.65 -9.94 -6.28
CA LEU A 286 -10.09 -9.70 -6.43
C LEU A 286 -10.70 -10.57 -7.54
N ALA A 287 -10.02 -10.74 -8.67
CA ALA A 287 -10.45 -11.61 -9.76
C ALA A 287 -10.54 -13.08 -9.32
N LEU A 288 -9.50 -13.58 -8.64
CA LEU A 288 -9.47 -14.94 -8.09
C LEU A 288 -10.58 -15.15 -7.05
N ALA A 289 -10.77 -14.18 -6.17
CA ALA A 289 -11.85 -14.20 -5.18
C ALA A 289 -13.22 -14.17 -5.84
N GLY A 290 -13.43 -13.35 -6.87
CA GLY A 290 -14.67 -13.28 -7.64
C GLY A 290 -14.98 -14.59 -8.36
N TYR A 291 -13.98 -15.26 -8.92
CA TYR A 291 -14.15 -16.58 -9.53
C TYR A 291 -14.58 -17.64 -8.52
N ARG A 292 -13.93 -17.69 -7.34
CA ARG A 292 -14.31 -18.60 -6.26
C ARG A 292 -15.69 -18.27 -5.70
N PHE A 293 -15.98 -16.99 -5.54
CA PHE A 293 -17.26 -16.49 -5.05
C PHE A 293 -18.40 -16.77 -6.03
N LYS A 294 -18.17 -16.98 -7.33
CA LYS A 294 -19.20 -17.45 -8.28
C LYS A 294 -19.49 -18.95 -8.16
N ARG A 295 -18.49 -19.77 -7.82
CA ARG A 295 -18.58 -21.24 -7.78
C ARG A 295 -18.94 -21.81 -6.42
N GLY A 296 -18.76 -21.05 -5.34
CA GLY A 296 -19.12 -21.48 -4.00
C GLY A 296 -20.63 -21.46 -3.78
N ASP A 297 -21.16 -22.61 -3.36
CA ASP A 297 -22.47 -22.70 -2.71
C ASP A 297 -22.46 -21.96 -1.38
N LEU A 298 -23.60 -21.36 -1.06
CA LEU A 298 -23.87 -20.72 0.23
C LEU A 298 -24.10 -21.81 1.28
N ALA A 299 -23.04 -22.53 1.66
CA ALA A 299 -23.01 -23.38 2.85
C ALA A 299 -22.24 -22.66 3.96
#